data_AF-A0A2V7R785-F1
#
_entry.id   AF-A0A2V7R785-F1
#
_cell.length_a   1.000
_cell.length_b   1.000
_cell.length_c   1.000
_cell.angle_alpha   90.00
_cell.angle_beta   90.00
_cell.angle_gamma   90.00
#
_symmetry.space_group_name_H-M   'P 1'
#
loop_
_entity.id
_entity.type
_entity.pdbx_description
1 polymer ?
#
loop_
_entity_poly.entity_id
_entity_poly.type
_entity_poly.pdbx_seq_one_letter_code
_entity_poly.pdbx_strand_id
1 'polypeptide(L)' 'MKEPAKLDIHGQSGPNAGRTIPAIFEVSDEQLTIGYQLGAGERPSEFASARGEQILIVNYKRVH' A
#
# COMPACT_ATOMS: atom_id res chain seq x y z
N MET A 1 -7.37 -13.87 12.44
CA MET A 1 -6.44 -13.20 11.51
C MET A 1 -6.36 -11.75 11.93
N LYS A 2 -5.18 -11.12 11.90
CA LYS A 2 -5.03 -9.73 12.32
C LYS A 2 -5.36 -8.83 11.13
N GLU A 3 -6.16 -7.79 11.35
CA GLU A 3 -6.41 -6.81 10.28
C GLU A 3 -5.13 -6.01 9.97
N PRO A 4 -4.81 -5.76 8.69
CA PRO A 4 -3.69 -4.91 8.32
C PRO A 4 -3.79 -3.51 8.92
N ALA A 5 -2.65 -2.95 9.31
CA ALA A 5 -2.62 -1.57 9.79
C ALA A 5 -2.85 -0.60 8.63
N LYS A 6 -3.37 0.59 8.93
CA LYS A 6 -3.76 1.60 7.93
C LYS A 6 -2.76 2.76 7.95
N LEU A 7 -2.38 3.27 6.77
CA LEU A 7 -1.59 4.50 6.65
C LEU A 7 -1.98 5.34 5.42
N ASP A 8 -1.74 6.65 5.47
CA ASP A 8 -1.89 7.54 4.32
C ASP A 8 -0.52 7.93 3.78
N ILE A 9 -0.33 7.77 2.48
CA ILE A 9 0.92 8.12 1.81
C ILE A 9 0.72 9.44 1.07
N HIS A 10 1.45 10.46 1.48
CA HIS A 10 1.41 11.77 0.85
C HIS A 10 2.55 11.88 -0.17
N GLY A 11 2.21 11.93 -1.45
CA GLY A 11 3.18 12.12 -2.51
C GLY A 11 3.75 13.53 -2.48
N GLN A 12 5.05 13.66 -2.24
CA GLN A 12 5.72 14.97 -2.19
C GLN A 12 6.26 15.41 -3.56
N SER A 13 6.72 14.46 -4.38
CA SER A 13 7.31 14.72 -5.70
C SER A 13 7.04 13.57 -6.68
N GLY A 14 7.21 13.84 -7.98
CA GLY A 14 7.00 12.85 -9.05
C GLY A 14 5.53 12.71 -9.49
N PRO A 15 5.16 11.64 -10.21
CA PRO A 15 3.83 11.48 -10.79
C PRO A 15 2.67 11.47 -9.78
N ASN A 16 2.95 11.20 -8.51
CA ASN A 16 1.97 11.18 -7.43
C ASN A 16 2.04 12.43 -6.53
N ALA A 17 2.79 13.47 -6.89
CA ALA A 17 2.91 14.70 -6.09
C ALA A 17 1.54 15.33 -5.80
N GLY A 18 1.32 15.74 -4.54
CA GLY A 18 0.07 16.33 -4.06
C GLY A 18 -1.06 15.33 -3.80
N ARG A 19 -0.89 14.04 -4.13
CA ARG A 19 -1.89 13.00 -3.85
C ARG A 19 -1.75 12.48 -2.42
N THR A 20 -2.89 12.22 -1.79
CA THR A 20 -2.98 11.32 -0.63
C THR A 20 -3.44 9.96 -1.13
N ILE A 21 -2.62 8.93 -0.90
CA ILE A 21 -2.84 7.56 -1.34
C ILE A 21 -3.21 6.72 -0.10
N PRO A 22 -4.47 6.25 0.01
CA PRO A 22 -4.86 5.34 1.07
C PRO A 22 -4.13 4.01 0.92
N ALA A 23 -3.59 3.48 2.02
CA ALA A 23 -2.88 2.22 2.00
C ALA A 23 -3.11 1.37 3.25
N ILE A 24 -2.78 0.10 3.14
CA ILE A 24 -2.61 -0.80 4.29
C ILE A 24 -1.19 -1.34 4.32
N PHE A 25 -0.74 -1.74 5.51
CA PHE A 25 0.58 -2.33 5.68
C PHE A 25 0.64 -3.36 6.80
N GLU A 26 1.62 -4.24 6.66
CA GLU A 26 2.06 -5.17 7.69
C GLU A 26 3.58 -5.17 7.76
N VAL A 27 4.10 -5.32 8.98
CA VAL A 27 5.53 -5.44 9.25
C VAL A 27 5.76 -6.75 9.98
N SER A 28 6.67 -7.55 9.46
CA SER A 28 7.32 -8.67 10.13
C SER A 28 8.80 -8.35 10.38
N ASP A 29 9.53 -9.26 11.00
CA ASP A 29 10.96 -9.06 11.31
C ASP A 29 11.80 -8.78 10.04
N GLU A 30 11.45 -9.45 8.93
CA GLU A 30 12.22 -9.43 7.68
C GLU A 30 11.53 -8.70 6.53
N GLN A 31 10.24 -8.37 6.65
CA GLN A 31 9.46 -7.84 5.53
C GLN A 31 8.48 -6.75 5.94
N LEU A 32 8.38 -5.73 5.09
CA LEU A 32 7.30 -4.75 5.08
C LEU A 32 6.48 -4.96 3.80
N THR A 33 5.19 -5.18 3.95
CA THR A 33 4.22 -5.28 2.85
C THR A 33 3.32 -4.07 2.87
N ILE A 34 3.12 -3.41 1.73
CA ILE A 34 2.21 -2.26 1.58
C ILE A 34 1.29 -2.47 0.38
N GLY A 35 -0.01 -2.28 0.58
CA GLY A 35 -1.03 -2.23 -0.47
C GLY A 35 -1.51 -0.80 -0.69
N TYR A 36 -1.23 -0.23 -1.86
CA TYR A 36 -1.52 1.16 -2.24
C TYR A 36 -2.76 1.22 -3.12
N GLN A 37 -3.75 2.05 -2.78
CA GLN A 37 -4.83 2.39 -3.71
C GLN A 37 -4.38 3.48 -4.69
N LEU A 38 -3.77 3.09 -5.81
CA LEU A 38 -3.29 4.04 -6.82
C LEU A 38 -4.38 4.52 -7.78
N GLY A 39 -5.48 3.77 -7.88
CA GLY A 39 -6.64 4.13 -8.70
C GLY A 39 -7.62 5.05 -7.98
N ALA A 40 -8.86 5.03 -8.47
CA ALA A 40 -10.01 5.53 -7.74
C ALA A 40 -10.55 4.41 -6.85
N GLY A 41 -10.92 4.73 -5.61
CA GLY A 41 -11.53 3.77 -4.70
C GLY A 41 -11.18 4.04 -3.25
N GLU A 42 -11.71 3.19 -2.37
CA GLU A 42 -11.41 3.23 -0.96
C GLU A 42 -10.08 2.54 -0.64
N ARG A 43 -9.66 2.67 0.63
CA ARG A 43 -8.50 1.97 1.17
C ARG A 43 -8.69 0.45 1.00
N PRO A 44 -7.66 -0.30 0.56
CA PRO A 44 -7.75 -1.75 0.48
C PRO A 44 -8.01 -2.36 1.86
N SER A 45 -8.79 -3.44 1.93
CA SER A 45 -8.99 -4.22 3.16
C SER A 45 -8.02 -5.40 3.28
N GLU A 46 -7.40 -5.79 2.17
CA GLU A 46 -6.49 -6.94 2.08
C GLU A 46 -5.41 -6.69 1.01
N PHE A 47 -4.33 -7.47 1.08
CA PHE A 47 -3.27 -7.43 0.07
C PHE A 47 -3.65 -8.26 -1.16
N ALA A 48 -4.64 -7.77 -1.91
CA ALA A 48 -5.09 -8.34 -3.17
C ALA A 48 -5.28 -7.25 -4.23
N SER A 49 -5.17 -7.64 -5.50
CA SER A 49 -5.52 -6.78 -6.64
C SER A 49 -6.18 -7.64 -7.71
N ALA A 50 -7.45 -7.39 -7.98
CA ALA A 50 -8.20 -8.03 -9.05
C ALA A 50 -7.94 -7.35 -10.40
N ARG A 51 -8.36 -8.02 -11.49
CA ARG A 51 -8.25 -7.47 -12.85
C ARG A 51 -9.04 -6.16 -12.96
N GLY A 52 -8.36 -5.09 -13.37
CA GLY A 52 -8.96 -3.76 -13.53
C GLY A 52 -8.84 -2.88 -12.30
N GLU A 53 -8.44 -3.43 -11.15
CA GLU A 53 -8.06 -2.63 -9.99
C GLU A 53 -6.66 -2.05 -10.16
N GLN A 54 -6.41 -0.93 -9.50
CA GLN A 54 -5.10 -0.29 -9.44
C GLN A 54 -4.59 -0.31 -8.00
N ILE A 55 -4.57 -1.52 -7.41
CA ILE A 55 -3.97 -1.76 -6.11
C ILE A 55 -2.55 -2.27 -6.36
N LEU A 56 -1.56 -1.45 -6.03
CA LEU A 56 -0.17 -1.87 -6.09
C LEU A 56 0.19 -2.54 -4.76
N ILE A 57 0.75 -3.75 -4.81
CA ILE A 57 1.27 -4.44 -3.62
C ILE A 57 2.79 -4.46 -3.72
N VAL A 58 3.47 -3.86 -2.75
CA VAL A 58 4.93 -3.83 -2.68
C VAL A 58 5.41 -4.57 -1.45
N ASN A 59 6.41 -5.42 -1.65
CA ASN A 59 7.09 -6.18 -0.62
C ASN A 59 8.54 -5.71 -0.49
N TYR A 60 8.89 -5.08 0.62
CA TYR A 60 10.26 -4.70 0.95
C TYR A 60 10.86 -5.77 1.85
N LYS A 61 11.98 -6.36 1.43
CA LYS A 61 12.77 -7.27 2.28
C LYS A 61 13.88 -6.49 2.97
N ARG A 62 14.07 -6.75 4.26
CA ARG A 62 15.25 -6.30 5.00
C ARG A 62 16.48 -6.98 4.39
N VAL A 63 17.46 -6.19 3.96
CA VAL A 63 18.77 -6.69 3.56
C VAL A 63 19.75 -6.41 4.70
N HIS A 64 20.49 -7.44 5.08
CA HIS A 64 21.54 -7.38 6.11
C HIS A 64 22.90 -7.15 5.46
#